data_AF-A0A2S6GK85-F1
#
_entry.id   AF-A0A2S6GK85-F1
#
_cell.length_a   1.000
_cell.length_b   1.000
_cell.length_c   1.000
_cell.angle_alpha   90.00
_cell.angle_beta   90.00
_cell.angle_gamma   90.00
#
_symmetry.space_group_name_H-M   'P 1'
#
loop_
_entity.id
_entity.type
_entity.pdbx_description
1 polymer ?
#
loop_
_entity_poly.entity_id
_entity_poly.type
_entity_poly.pdbx_seq_one_letter_code
_entity_poly.pdbx_strand_id
1 'polypeptide(L)'
;MHGGRDSLHVLVRQAACGLATVRCVQGPYRPEGKVLMYSDRLTLPAASLVIADPDETVRLIIPVPNVENEVEVFGDGSREPDDVTIVLQGDESW
;
A
#
# COMPACT_ATOMS: atom_id res chain seq x y z
N MET A 1 -3.04 -3.73 10.57
CA MET A 1 -3.54 -3.69 9.18
C MET A 1 -4.81 -4.50 9.09
N HIS A 2 -5.71 -4.12 8.17
CA HIS A 2 -6.92 -4.88 7.85
C HIS A 2 -7.15 -4.81 6.34
N GLY A 3 -7.35 -5.97 5.70
CA GLY A 3 -7.70 -6.05 4.28
C GLY A 3 -9.17 -6.40 4.09
N GLY A 4 -9.85 -5.60 3.27
CA GLY A 4 -11.13 -5.94 2.65
C GLY A 4 -10.90 -6.58 1.28
N ARG A 5 -12.00 -6.88 0.58
CA ARG A 5 -11.96 -7.49 -0.76
C ARG A 5 -11.30 -6.58 -1.81
N ASP A 6 -11.50 -5.28 -1.66
CA ASP A 6 -11.14 -4.22 -2.61
C ASP A 6 -10.40 -3.04 -1.93
N SER A 7 -10.10 -3.16 -0.64
CA SER A 7 -9.47 -2.10 0.14
C SER A 7 -8.44 -2.64 1.13
N LEU A 8 -7.45 -1.82 1.45
CA LEU A 8 -6.45 -2.10 2.47
C LEU A 8 -6.37 -0.93 3.44
N HIS A 9 -6.53 -1.22 4.73
CA HIS A 9 -6.38 -0.25 5.81
C HIS A 9 -5.03 -0.47 6.50
N VAL A 10 -4.12 0.48 6.29
CA VAL A 10 -2.80 0.51 6.92
C VAL A 10 -2.80 1.53 8.05
N LEU A 11 -2.54 1.07 9.27
CA LEU A 11 -2.30 1.96 10.40
C LEU A 11 -0.84 2.41 10.32
N VAL A 12 -0.63 3.71 10.24
CA VAL A 12 0.69 4.36 10.30
C VAL A 12 0.79 5.18 11.59
N ARG A 13 2.00 5.44 12.06
CA ARG A 13 2.19 6.28 13.25
C ARG A 13 1.57 7.65 13.04
N GLN A 14 0.88 8.15 14.06
CA GLN A 14 0.36 9.52 14.07
C GLN A 14 1.49 10.51 13.80
N ALA A 15 1.28 11.41 12.84
CA ALA A 15 2.27 12.41 12.42
C ALA A 15 2.61 13.46 13.52
N ALA A 16 1.98 13.38 14.70
CA ALA A 16 2.27 14.22 15.85
C ALA A 16 3.75 14.15 16.31
N CYS A 17 4.48 13.10 15.93
CA CYS A 17 5.90 12.92 16.25
C CYS A 17 6.84 12.94 15.03
N GLY A 18 6.35 13.18 13.80
CA GLY A 18 7.18 13.16 12.58
C GLY A 18 6.40 12.91 11.28
N LEU A 19 7.07 13.02 10.14
CA LEU A 19 6.47 12.75 8.81
C LEU A 19 6.27 11.24 8.62
N ALA A 20 5.03 10.80 8.37
CA ALA A 20 4.77 9.46 7.86
C ALA A 20 4.90 9.44 6.33
N THR A 21 5.64 8.47 5.79
CA THR A 21 5.86 8.30 4.36
C THR A 21 5.17 7.03 3.87
N VAL A 22 4.36 7.17 2.81
CA VAL A 22 3.76 6.03 2.11
C VAL A 22 4.23 6.06 0.66
N ARG A 23 4.83 4.96 0.20
CA ARG A 23 5.28 4.78 -1.18
C ARG A 23 4.49 3.65 -1.81
N CYS A 24 3.98 3.86 -3.02
CA CYS A 24 3.38 2.81 -3.83
C CYS A 24 4.27 2.59 -5.05
N VAL A 25 4.66 1.35 -5.29
CA VAL A 25 5.55 0.97 -6.41
C VAL A 25 5.02 -0.29 -7.09
N GLN A 26 5.32 -0.42 -8.37
CA GLN A 26 5.01 -1.63 -9.13
C GLN A 26 6.16 -2.63 -8.99
N GLY A 27 5.80 -3.90 -8.80
CA GLY A 27 6.74 -5.00 -8.66
C GLY A 27 7.27 -5.56 -9.99
N PRO A 28 8.22 -6.50 -9.93
CA PRO A 28 8.81 -7.01 -8.69
C PRO A 28 9.75 -5.99 -8.04
N TYR A 29 9.54 -5.69 -6.75
CA TYR A 29 10.36 -4.76 -5.97
C TYR A 29 10.45 -5.25 -4.53
N ARG A 30 11.67 -5.30 -3.97
CA ARG A 30 11.90 -5.66 -2.57
C ARG A 30 12.61 -4.51 -1.86
N PRO A 31 11.94 -3.77 -0.96
CA PRO A 31 12.57 -2.67 -0.26
C PRO A 31 13.67 -3.17 0.69
N GLU A 32 14.85 -2.55 0.64
CA GLU A 32 15.94 -2.85 1.57
C GLU A 32 15.61 -2.38 2.99
N GLY A 33 16.06 -3.14 4.00
CA GLY A 33 15.89 -2.78 5.41
C GLY A 33 14.45 -2.81 5.92
N LYS A 34 13.49 -3.28 5.12
CA LYS A 34 12.08 -3.41 5.50
C LYS A 34 11.66 -4.87 5.65
N VAL A 35 10.65 -5.09 6.48
CA VAL A 35 10.03 -6.41 6.68
C VAL A 35 8.65 -6.46 6.02
N LEU A 36 8.29 -7.62 5.48
CA LEU A 36 6.95 -7.87 4.97
C LEU A 36 5.98 -7.92 6.15
N MET A 37 5.03 -6.99 6.20
CA MET A 37 4.06 -6.87 7.27
C MET A 37 2.68 -7.41 6.87
N TYR A 38 2.37 -7.42 5.57
CA TYR A 38 1.12 -7.94 5.02
C TYR A 38 1.31 -8.36 3.58
N SER A 39 0.65 -9.44 3.17
CA SER A 39 0.56 -9.84 1.77
C SER A 39 -0.81 -10.46 1.52
N ASP A 40 -1.45 -10.06 0.42
CA ASP A 40 -2.74 -10.62 0.00
C ASP A 40 -3.02 -10.29 -1.48
N ARG A 41 -4.12 -10.82 -2.01
CA ARG A 41 -4.64 -10.49 -3.34
C ARG A 41 -5.71 -9.41 -3.24
N LEU A 42 -5.55 -8.35 -4.01
CA LEU A 42 -6.47 -7.23 -4.09
C LEU A 42 -7.16 -7.21 -5.46
N THR A 43 -8.49 -7.26 -5.47
CA THR A 43 -9.28 -7.03 -6.69
C THR A 43 -9.86 -5.62 -6.63
N LEU A 44 -9.29 -4.73 -7.43
CA LEU A 44 -9.72 -3.34 -7.51
C LEU A 44 -11.01 -3.22 -8.35
N PRO A 45 -11.86 -2.22 -8.10
CA PRO A 45 -13.04 -1.97 -8.93
C PRO A 45 -12.70 -1.34 -10.29
N ALA A 46 -11.52 -0.70 -10.39
CA ALA A 46 -10.96 -0.13 -11.59
C ALA A 46 -9.43 -0.27 -11.54
N ALA A 47 -8.74 -0.07 -12.66
CA ALA A 47 -7.29 -0.10 -12.77
C ALA A 47 -6.63 1.17 -12.14
N SER A 48 -7.00 1.46 -10.90
CA SER A 48 -6.53 2.59 -10.11
C SER A 48 -6.56 2.28 -8.62
N LEU A 49 -5.52 2.66 -7.89
CA LEU A 49 -5.46 2.63 -6.43
C LEU A 49 -5.78 4.01 -5.87
N VAL A 50 -6.61 4.07 -4.83
CA VAL A 50 -6.86 5.29 -4.05
C VAL A 50 -6.19 5.15 -2.70
N ILE A 51 -5.33 6.09 -2.36
CA ILE A 51 -4.70 6.21 -1.04
C ILE A 51 -5.24 7.48 -0.39
N ALA A 52 -5.89 7.34 0.75
CA ALA A 52 -6.42 8.47 1.50
C ALA A 52 -6.20 8.29 3.01
N ASP A 53 -6.08 9.41 3.73
CA ASP A 53 -6.23 9.42 5.19
C ASP A 53 -7.71 9.25 5.59
N PRO A 54 -8.02 8.92 6.86
CA PRO A 54 -9.39 8.66 7.29
C PRO A 54 -10.36 9.83 7.08
N ASP A 55 -9.86 11.07 7.12
CA ASP A 55 -10.65 12.28 6.91
C ASP A 55 -10.66 12.74 5.42
N GLU A 56 -10.03 11.98 4.52
CA GLU A 56 -9.82 12.29 3.09
C GLU A 56 -9.20 13.68 2.83
N THR A 57 -8.48 14.22 3.80
CA THR A 57 -7.73 15.48 3.66
C THR A 57 -6.63 15.35 2.60
N VAL A 58 -6.03 14.17 2.48
CA VAL A 58 -5.07 13.79 1.46
C VAL A 58 -5.68 12.65 0.67
N ARG A 59 -5.79 12.83 -0.65
CA ARG A 59 -6.27 11.79 -1.56
C ARG A 59 -5.35 11.70 -2.77
N LEU A 60 -4.73 10.54 -2.94
CA LEU A 60 -3.88 10.22 -4.08
C LEU A 60 -4.53 9.11 -4.89
N ILE A 61 -4.64 9.31 -6.21
CA ILE A 61 -5.14 8.30 -7.14
C ILE A 61 -3.98 7.92 -8.05
N ILE A 62 -3.64 6.64 -8.06
CA ILE A 62 -2.52 6.10 -8.82
C ILE A 62 -3.07 5.12 -9.86
N PRO A 63 -2.82 5.31 -11.17
CA PRO A 63 -3.17 4.30 -12.15
C PRO A 63 -2.32 3.05 -11.91
N VAL A 64 -2.95 1.89 -12.00
CA VAL A 64 -2.25 0.60 -11.90
C VAL A 64 -2.59 -0.22 -13.14
N PRO A 65 -1.69 -1.09 -13.61
CA PRO A 65 -1.92 -1.78 -14.89
C PRO A 65 -3.05 -2.81 -14.79
N ASN A 66 -3.24 -3.40 -13.61
CA ASN A 66 -4.14 -4.53 -13.43
C ASN A 66 -5.23 -4.24 -12.42
N VAL A 67 -6.39 -4.88 -12.62
CA VAL A 67 -7.52 -4.88 -11.70
C VAL A 67 -7.26 -5.87 -10.56
N GLU A 68 -6.70 -7.05 -10.86
CA GLU A 68 -6.22 -7.99 -9.85
C GLU A 68 -4.72 -7.80 -9.63
N ASN A 69 -4.32 -7.60 -8.38
CA ASN A 69 -2.91 -7.45 -8.00
C ASN A 69 -2.63 -8.29 -6.76
N GLU A 70 -1.48 -8.95 -6.72
CA GLU A 70 -0.86 -9.31 -5.44
C GLU A 70 -0.30 -8.04 -4.82
N VAL A 71 -0.57 -7.85 -3.53
CA VAL A 71 -0.12 -6.70 -2.77
C VAL A 71 0.78 -7.17 -1.66
N GLU A 72 1.92 -6.52 -1.53
CA GLU A 72 2.83 -6.69 -0.41
C GLU A 72 3.04 -5.34 0.27
N VAL A 73 2.88 -5.30 1.58
CA VAL A 73 3.10 -4.09 2.39
C VAL A 73 4.31 -4.31 3.28
N PHE A 74 5.32 -3.46 3.11
CA PHE A 74 6.57 -3.48 3.84
C PHE A 74 6.69 -2.27 4.77
N GLY A 75 7.30 -2.47 5.94
CA GLY A 75 7.60 -1.40 6.89
C GLY A 75 8.76 -1.74 7.81
N ASP A 76 8.88 -1.01 8.91
CA ASP A 76 9.95 -1.17 9.92
C ASP A 76 9.69 -2.33 10.91
N GLY A 77 8.55 -3.02 10.78
CA GLY A 77 8.14 -4.12 11.66
C GLY A 77 7.48 -3.66 12.96
N SER A 78 7.33 -2.35 13.16
CA SER A 78 6.54 -1.82 14.27
C SER A 78 5.04 -1.96 13.98
N ARG A 79 4.21 -1.86 15.03
CA ARG A 79 2.75 -1.88 14.88
C ARG A 79 2.21 -0.63 14.17
N GLU A 80 2.97 0.46 14.23
CA GLU A 80 2.65 1.77 13.68
C GLU A 80 3.90 2.29 12.94
N PRO A 81 4.14 1.79 11.71
CA PRO A 81 5.27 2.21 10.90
C PRO A 81 5.12 3.67 10.49
N ASP A 82 6.23 4.38 10.39
CA ASP A 82 6.33 5.73 9.84
C ASP A 82 6.82 5.74 8.38
N ASP A 83 7.38 4.64 7.88
CA ASP A 83 7.75 4.46 6.47
C ASP A 83 7.19 3.14 5.89
N VAL A 84 6.12 3.26 5.09
CA VAL A 84 5.44 2.12 4.46
C VAL A 84 5.72 2.09 2.95
N THR A 85 6.08 0.92 2.44
CA THR A 85 6.16 0.67 1.00
C THR A 85 5.14 -0.40 0.60
N ILE A 86 4.23 -0.03 -0.30
CA ILE A 86 3.24 -0.90 -0.91
C ILE A 86 3.78 -1.31 -2.28
N VAL A 87 3.92 -2.60 -2.50
CA VAL A 87 4.34 -3.18 -3.78
C VAL A 87 3.13 -3.86 -4.40
N LEU A 88 2.78 -3.45 -5.61
CA LEU A 88 1.72 -4.06 -6.40
C LEU A 88 2.34 -4.93 -7.48
N GLN A 89 2.02 -6.21 -7.48
CA GLN A 89 2.43 -7.16 -8.52
C GLN A 89 1.20 -7.62 -9.29
N GLY A 90 1.31 -7.69 -10.61
CA GLY A 90 0.27 -8.27 -11.46
C GLY A 90 0.86 -8.60 -12.81
N ASP A 91 0.31 -9.60 -13.47
CA ASP A 91 0.73 -9.97 -14.82
C ASP A 91 0.30 -8.86 -15.79
N GLU A 92 1.26 -8.20 -16.45
CA GLU A 92 0.94 -7.34 -17.59
C GLU A 92 0.29 -8.19 -18.68
N SER A 93 -1.04 -8.19 -18.72
CA SER A 93 -1.79 -8.74 -19.85
C SER A 93 -2.03 -7.59 -20.83
N TRP A 94 -1.13 -7.50 -21.81
CA TRP A 94 -1.23 -6.62 -22.97
C TRP A 94 -2.35 -7.06 -23.93
#